data_AF-A0A5N9F642-F1
#
_entry.id   AF-A0A5N9F642-F1
#
_cell.length_a   1.000
_cell.length_b   1.000
_cell.length_c   1.000
_cell.angle_alpha   90.00
_cell.angle_beta   90.00
_cell.angle_gamma   90.00
#
_symmetry.space_group_name_H-M   'P 1'
#
loop_
_entity.id
_entity.type
_entity.pdbx_description
1 polymer ?
#
loop_
_entity_poly.entity_id
_entity_poly.type
_entity_poly.pdbx_seq_one_letter_code
_entity_poly.pdbx_strand_id
1 'polypeptide(L)'
;MKQPIVGLFIAIVVFGLVACDANSDAPIGEDEIGQEDSRRMKTAAKQLGVNVEALRDALGPPPPNIKAAAQQLGVSESQLNQALGRPPKDPNRQKPAPVKPPPKDPGRERSAPGGPPSRGPHKGGRVEDRYACVINPNGYCIFAGIPHKSGLKQGTDEVLDRDGNFLYSVNESVAASSSGEILKATGRPAFDGDDLIESSQEGMTSDEKAFHKVMAIMFPIRNALMYDIATITQSEWDELVKDLAKREIKEKTYTDGATPRDNYYGRQGVFGLAKNPKGKDIHHEVMRFLEEAGLYLLCHVTSDEFNKVLKDTHPEGHDPCEDARIIAKIPF
;
A
#
# COMPACT_ATOMS: atom_id res chain seq x y z
N MET A 1 -4.98 -67.70 28.90
CA MET A 1 -6.38 -67.87 28.45
C MET A 1 -7.28 -67.01 29.34
N LYS A 2 -8.20 -66.27 28.69
CA LYS A 2 -9.45 -65.67 29.21
C LYS A 2 -9.37 -64.54 30.27
N GLN A 3 -9.77 -63.33 29.83
CA GLN A 3 -10.53 -62.36 30.66
C GLN A 3 -11.95 -62.90 30.93
N PRO A 4 -12.73 -62.37 31.92
CA PRO A 4 -13.67 -61.26 31.62
C PRO A 4 -13.99 -60.32 32.84
N ILE A 5 -14.21 -58.99 32.68
CA ILE A 5 -15.49 -58.24 32.51
C ILE A 5 -16.11 -57.64 33.82
N VAL A 6 -16.25 -56.30 33.78
CA VAL A 6 -17.34 -55.40 34.28
C VAL A 6 -17.45 -54.99 35.76
N GLY A 7 -17.54 -53.67 35.94
CA GLY A 7 -18.24 -52.99 37.03
C GLY A 7 -18.24 -51.47 36.83
N LEU A 8 -19.40 -50.88 36.58
CA LEU A 8 -19.63 -49.47 36.23
C LEU A 8 -20.53 -48.81 37.30
N PHE A 9 -20.39 -47.48 37.44
CA PHE A 9 -21.31 -46.47 38.01
C PHE A 9 -21.14 -45.99 39.48
N ILE A 10 -20.61 -44.75 39.55
CA ILE A 10 -21.12 -43.51 40.18
C ILE A 10 -21.51 -43.50 41.67
N ALA A 11 -20.86 -42.60 42.41
CA ALA A 11 -21.41 -41.92 43.57
C ALA A 11 -21.18 -40.40 43.46
N ILE A 12 -22.26 -39.65 43.71
CA ILE A 12 -22.43 -38.19 43.69
C ILE A 12 -21.94 -37.59 45.03
N VAL A 13 -21.86 -36.25 45.07
CA VAL A 13 -21.88 -35.30 46.22
C VAL A 13 -20.53 -34.56 46.30
N VAL A 14 -20.49 -33.23 46.11
CA VAL A 14 -20.62 -32.17 47.14
C VAL A 14 -20.93 -30.85 46.37
N PHE A 15 -22.09 -30.23 46.60
CA PHE A 15 -22.33 -29.11 47.54
C PHE A 15 -21.72 -27.77 47.06
N GLY A 16 -22.59 -26.83 46.68
CA GLY A 16 -22.21 -25.53 46.13
C GLY A 16 -22.07 -24.42 47.18
N LEU A 17 -21.79 -23.20 46.69
CA LEU A 17 -22.34 -21.94 47.19
C LEU A 17 -21.75 -20.71 46.44
N VAL A 18 -22.59 -19.68 46.37
CA VAL A 18 -22.34 -18.24 46.14
C VAL A 18 -22.20 -17.75 44.70
N ALA A 19 -23.29 -17.13 44.24
CA ALA A 19 -23.29 -16.05 43.28
C ALA A 19 -22.89 -14.73 43.98
N CYS A 20 -22.03 -13.95 43.33
CA CYS A 20 -22.05 -12.48 43.20
C CYS A 20 -20.81 -12.05 42.42
N ASP A 21 -21.00 -11.55 41.20
CA ASP A 21 -20.52 -10.24 40.77
C ASP A 21 -20.83 -10.06 39.28
N ALA A 22 -22.00 -9.46 39.03
CA ALA A 22 -22.27 -8.79 37.78
C ALA A 22 -21.52 -7.45 37.83
N ASN A 23 -20.41 -7.34 37.10
CA ASN A 23 -19.83 -6.05 36.80
C ASN A 23 -19.95 -5.79 35.30
N SER A 24 -20.53 -4.63 35.03
CA SER A 24 -20.99 -4.06 33.77
C SER A 24 -20.00 -4.05 32.62
N ASP A 25 -20.59 -4.17 31.42
CA ASP A 25 -20.02 -4.00 30.10
C ASP A 25 -19.13 -2.75 29.92
N ALA A 26 -17.96 -2.94 29.29
CA ALA A 26 -17.55 -2.25 28.05
C ALA A 26 -16.07 -2.52 27.70
N PRO A 27 -15.76 -3.09 26.53
CA PRO A 27 -14.56 -2.74 25.79
C PRO A 27 -14.92 -1.65 24.77
N ILE A 28 -14.38 -0.45 24.99
CA ILE A 28 -14.38 0.65 24.03
C ILE A 28 -13.27 0.35 23.01
N GLY A 29 -13.60 0.38 21.71
CA GLY A 29 -12.62 0.76 20.70
C GLY A 29 -12.46 -0.09 19.44
N GLU A 30 -13.44 -0.90 19.01
CA GLU A 30 -13.43 -1.53 17.69
C GLU A 30 -14.80 -1.31 17.04
N ASP A 31 -14.94 -0.33 16.13
CA ASP A 31 -15.96 -0.33 15.04
C ASP A 31 -16.13 1.01 14.28
N GLU A 32 -15.46 2.11 14.58
CA GLU A 32 -15.87 3.39 13.97
C GLU A 32 -15.57 3.54 12.46
N ILE A 33 -14.56 2.87 11.90
CA ILE A 33 -14.15 3.07 10.49
C ILE A 33 -14.99 2.23 9.50
N GLY A 34 -15.16 0.93 9.75
CA GLY A 34 -15.99 0.07 8.89
C GLY A 34 -17.49 0.42 8.96
N GLN A 35 -17.92 0.96 10.09
CA GLN A 35 -19.29 1.39 10.30
C GLN A 35 -19.57 2.75 9.63
N GLU A 36 -18.56 3.60 9.42
CA GLU A 36 -18.71 4.87 8.70
C GLU A 36 -18.90 4.67 7.18
N ASP A 37 -18.09 3.81 6.55
CA ASP A 37 -18.24 3.51 5.11
C ASP A 37 -19.56 2.79 4.80
N SER A 38 -19.98 1.87 5.68
CA SER A 38 -21.31 1.25 5.62
C SER A 38 -22.44 2.27 5.77
N ARG A 39 -22.29 3.25 6.67
CA ARG A 39 -23.26 4.35 6.88
C ARG A 39 -23.33 5.27 5.67
N ARG A 40 -22.19 5.64 5.08
CA ARG A 40 -22.12 6.47 3.86
C ARG A 40 -22.80 5.80 2.68
N MET A 41 -22.54 4.52 2.45
CA MET A 41 -23.17 3.77 1.35
C MET A 41 -24.69 3.65 1.51
N LYS A 42 -25.17 3.35 2.73
CA LYS A 42 -26.60 3.32 3.06
C LYS A 42 -27.28 4.68 2.84
N THR A 43 -26.58 5.77 3.16
CA THR A 43 -27.09 7.13 2.97
C THR A 43 -27.18 7.50 1.49
N ALA A 44 -26.14 7.18 0.71
CA ALA A 44 -26.11 7.40 -0.73
C ALA A 44 -27.22 6.62 -1.45
N ALA A 45 -27.40 5.33 -1.13
CA ALA A 45 -28.44 4.49 -1.73
C ALA A 45 -29.85 5.03 -1.45
N LYS A 46 -30.10 5.47 -0.21
CA LYS A 46 -31.36 6.11 0.18
C LYS A 46 -31.61 7.41 -0.58
N GLN A 47 -30.59 8.25 -0.76
CA GLN A 47 -30.70 9.51 -1.52
C GLN A 47 -31.00 9.28 -3.00
N LEU A 48 -30.46 8.20 -3.58
CA LEU A 48 -30.67 7.82 -4.98
C LEU A 48 -31.95 7.01 -5.20
N GLY A 49 -32.62 6.56 -4.14
CA GLY A 49 -33.79 5.69 -4.24
C GLY A 49 -33.47 4.28 -4.75
N VAL A 50 -32.23 3.82 -4.56
CA VAL A 50 -31.77 2.51 -5.01
C VAL A 50 -31.46 1.61 -3.82
N ASN A 51 -31.42 0.30 -4.06
CA ASN A 51 -30.93 -0.67 -3.07
C ASN A 51 -29.40 -0.51 -2.87
N VAL A 52 -28.90 -0.81 -1.66
CA VAL A 52 -27.49 -0.64 -1.28
C VAL A 52 -26.56 -1.57 -2.07
N GLU A 53 -26.94 -2.82 -2.24
CA GLU A 53 -26.24 -3.80 -3.06
C GLU A 53 -26.24 -3.37 -4.54
N ALA A 54 -27.36 -2.88 -5.06
CA ALA A 54 -27.45 -2.36 -6.44
C ALA A 54 -26.54 -1.15 -6.67
N LEU A 55 -26.43 -0.23 -5.68
CA LEU A 55 -25.47 0.86 -5.72
C LEU A 55 -24.03 0.33 -5.70
N ARG A 56 -23.73 -0.65 -4.85
CA ARG A 56 -22.39 -1.25 -4.74
C ARG A 56 -21.97 -1.95 -6.04
N ASP A 57 -22.86 -2.72 -6.64
CA ASP A 57 -22.61 -3.46 -7.88
C ASP A 57 -22.45 -2.53 -9.07
N ALA A 58 -23.27 -1.47 -9.16
CA ALA A 58 -23.17 -0.48 -10.22
C ALA A 58 -21.87 0.34 -10.11
N LEU A 59 -21.49 0.72 -8.89
CA LEU A 59 -20.20 1.37 -8.63
C LEU A 59 -19.04 0.46 -9.02
N GLY A 60 -19.20 -0.85 -8.85
CA GLY A 60 -18.16 -1.84 -9.14
C GLY A 60 -16.97 -1.68 -8.21
N PRO A 61 -15.81 -2.24 -8.58
CA PRO A 61 -14.63 -2.15 -7.72
C PRO A 61 -14.03 -0.73 -7.66
N PRO A 62 -13.60 -0.21 -6.49
CA PRO A 62 -12.80 0.98 -6.38
C PRO A 62 -11.59 1.00 -7.35
N PRO A 63 -11.39 2.15 -8.03
CA PRO A 63 -12.30 3.28 -7.95
C PRO A 63 -13.59 3.00 -8.71
N PRO A 64 -14.73 3.44 -8.14
CA PRO A 64 -16.01 3.18 -8.75
C PRO A 64 -16.09 3.82 -10.13
N ASN A 65 -16.65 3.09 -11.09
CA ASN A 65 -16.86 3.62 -12.43
C ASN A 65 -18.09 4.52 -12.44
N ILE A 66 -17.95 5.78 -12.00
CA ILE A 66 -19.09 6.71 -11.82
C ILE A 66 -19.92 6.89 -13.09
N LYS A 67 -19.27 6.92 -14.25
CA LYS A 67 -19.97 7.04 -15.53
C LYS A 67 -20.82 5.79 -15.84
N ALA A 68 -20.23 4.60 -15.73
CA ALA A 68 -20.98 3.36 -15.96
C ALA A 68 -22.04 3.12 -14.87
N ALA A 69 -21.72 3.42 -13.61
CA ALA A 69 -22.62 3.32 -12.48
C ALA A 69 -23.84 4.24 -12.64
N ALA A 70 -23.62 5.50 -13.02
CA ALA A 70 -24.69 6.46 -13.28
C ALA A 70 -25.60 5.97 -14.42
N GLN A 71 -25.01 5.46 -15.51
CA GLN A 71 -25.75 4.86 -16.62
C GLN A 71 -26.57 3.64 -16.18
N GLN A 72 -25.96 2.73 -15.39
CA GLN A 72 -26.58 1.51 -14.91
C GLN A 72 -27.72 1.78 -13.90
N LEU A 73 -27.56 2.80 -13.06
CA LEU A 73 -28.56 3.21 -12.06
C LEU A 73 -29.63 4.15 -12.63
N GLY A 74 -29.49 4.60 -13.89
CA GLY A 74 -30.42 5.54 -14.51
C GLY A 74 -30.41 6.94 -13.87
N VAL A 75 -29.27 7.35 -13.29
CA VAL A 75 -29.09 8.66 -12.65
C VAL A 75 -28.01 9.48 -13.38
N SER A 76 -27.95 10.79 -13.15
CA SER A 76 -26.82 11.58 -13.66
C SER A 76 -25.55 11.34 -12.83
N GLU A 77 -24.37 11.50 -13.45
CA GLU A 77 -23.08 11.45 -12.74
C GLU A 77 -23.04 12.50 -11.60
N SER A 78 -23.67 13.65 -11.77
CA SER A 78 -23.77 14.69 -10.72
C SER A 78 -24.59 14.23 -9.53
N GLN A 79 -25.74 13.59 -9.76
CA GLN A 79 -26.58 13.05 -8.68
C GLN A 79 -25.87 11.91 -7.94
N LEU A 80 -25.19 11.02 -8.67
CA LEU A 80 -24.41 9.94 -8.07
C LEU A 80 -23.24 10.49 -7.23
N ASN A 81 -22.49 11.47 -7.75
CA ASN A 81 -21.41 12.11 -7.01
C ASN A 81 -21.91 12.84 -5.75
N GLN A 82 -23.01 13.59 -5.85
CA GLN A 82 -23.62 14.26 -4.71
C GLN A 82 -24.05 13.27 -3.63
N ALA A 83 -24.67 12.15 -4.02
CA ALA A 83 -25.10 11.11 -3.09
C ALA A 83 -23.93 10.43 -2.37
N LEU A 84 -22.79 10.31 -3.05
CA LEU A 84 -21.54 9.78 -2.49
C LEU A 84 -20.74 10.82 -1.69
N GLY A 85 -21.27 12.04 -1.50
CA GLY A 85 -20.57 13.12 -0.80
C GLY A 85 -19.34 13.66 -1.56
N ARG A 86 -19.26 13.45 -2.87
CA ARG A 86 -18.20 13.96 -3.74
C ARG A 86 -18.57 15.37 -4.21
N PRO A 87 -17.71 16.39 -4.02
CA PRO A 87 -18.00 17.72 -4.50
C PRO A 87 -18.13 17.73 -6.04
N PRO A 88 -18.99 18.58 -6.62
CA PRO A 88 -19.11 18.73 -8.07
C PRO A 88 -17.75 19.05 -8.70
N LYS A 89 -17.44 18.46 -9.86
CA LYS A 89 -16.24 18.78 -10.64
C LYS A 89 -16.40 20.23 -11.14
N ASP A 90 -15.69 21.17 -10.53
CA ASP A 90 -15.68 22.58 -10.94
C ASP A 90 -15.01 22.71 -12.32
N PRO A 91 -15.74 23.11 -13.38
CA PRO A 91 -15.16 23.28 -14.71
C PRO A 91 -14.19 24.45 -14.81
N ASN A 92 -14.11 25.31 -13.78
CA ASN A 92 -13.42 26.59 -13.83
C ASN A 92 -12.25 26.72 -12.83
N ARG A 93 -11.77 25.60 -12.28
CA ARG A 93 -10.55 25.59 -11.45
C ARG A 93 -9.32 25.81 -12.33
N GLN A 94 -9.11 27.05 -12.77
CA GLN A 94 -7.85 27.48 -13.36
C GLN A 94 -6.73 27.30 -12.32
N LYS A 95 -5.73 26.51 -12.69
CA LYS A 95 -4.48 26.32 -11.97
C LYS A 95 -3.92 27.69 -11.54
N PRO A 96 -3.64 27.94 -10.25
CA PRO A 96 -2.99 29.19 -9.86
C PRO A 96 -1.64 29.29 -10.59
N ALA A 97 -1.42 30.41 -11.27
CA ALA A 97 -0.15 30.71 -11.90
C ALA A 97 0.98 30.79 -10.85
N PRO A 98 2.25 30.51 -11.21
CA PRO A 98 3.34 30.58 -10.25
C PRO A 98 3.54 32.03 -9.79
N VAL A 99 3.50 32.25 -8.47
CA VAL A 99 3.86 33.52 -7.85
C VAL A 99 5.35 33.78 -8.09
N LYS A 100 5.65 34.89 -8.76
CA LYS A 100 7.01 35.39 -9.00
C LYS A 100 7.67 35.71 -7.65
N PRO A 101 8.92 35.30 -7.36
CA PRO A 101 9.55 35.62 -6.09
C PRO A 101 9.85 37.13 -6.02
N PRO A 102 9.70 37.78 -4.84
CA PRO A 102 9.95 39.21 -4.70
C PRO A 102 11.46 39.52 -4.71
N PRO A 103 11.86 40.74 -5.12
CA PRO A 103 13.27 41.13 -5.17
C PRO A 103 13.84 41.31 -3.76
N LYS A 104 15.09 40.89 -3.57
CA LYS A 104 15.88 41.14 -2.36
C LYS A 104 16.40 42.58 -2.37
N ASP A 105 16.21 43.31 -1.28
CA ASP A 105 16.93 44.56 -1.00
C ASP A 105 17.55 44.51 0.41
N PRO A 106 18.77 45.03 0.65
CA PRO A 106 19.55 44.74 1.84
C PRO A 106 19.40 45.80 2.94
N GLY A 107 19.14 45.32 4.16
CA GLY A 107 19.62 45.91 5.41
C GLY A 107 18.92 47.16 5.96
N ARG A 108 18.17 47.00 7.07
CA ARG A 108 18.37 47.81 8.30
C ARG A 108 17.55 47.27 9.49
N GLU A 109 18.22 47.16 10.64
CA GLU A 109 17.63 47.02 11.97
C GLU A 109 16.70 48.20 12.34
N ARG A 110 15.60 47.91 13.03
CA ARG A 110 15.25 48.52 14.35
C ARG A 110 14.01 47.88 14.99
N SER A 111 14.04 47.96 16.31
CA SER A 111 13.29 47.26 17.35
C SER A 111 11.77 47.49 17.41
N ALA A 112 11.07 46.52 18.03
CA ALA A 112 9.64 46.43 18.31
C ALA A 112 9.12 47.46 19.36
N PRO A 113 7.79 47.54 19.56
CA PRO A 113 7.25 46.85 20.75
C PRO A 113 5.87 46.17 20.59
N GLY A 114 5.72 45.02 21.27
CA GLY A 114 4.54 44.69 22.10
C GLY A 114 3.30 44.06 21.44
N GLY A 115 3.29 42.73 21.29
CA GLY A 115 2.09 41.91 21.12
C GLY A 115 2.06 40.74 22.13
N PRO A 116 0.89 40.25 22.58
CA PRO A 116 0.72 39.35 23.72
C PRO A 116 1.30 37.92 23.50
N PRO A 117 1.54 37.16 24.59
CA PRO A 117 2.58 36.14 24.63
C PRO A 117 2.28 34.87 23.82
N SER A 118 3.33 34.45 23.11
CA SER A 118 3.46 33.18 22.38
C SER A 118 3.17 31.98 23.30
N ARG A 119 2.26 31.10 22.88
CA ARG A 119 2.29 29.70 23.31
C ARG A 119 3.63 29.10 22.82
N GLY A 120 4.28 28.37 23.72
CA GLY A 120 5.67 27.93 23.59
C GLY A 120 5.92 26.96 22.43
N PRO A 121 7.20 26.62 22.20
CA PRO A 121 7.62 25.80 21.08
C PRO A 121 7.15 24.36 21.31
N HIS A 122 6.31 23.84 20.42
CA HIS A 122 6.22 22.40 20.23
C HIS A 122 7.58 21.92 19.73
N LYS A 123 8.40 21.43 20.67
CA LYS A 123 9.50 20.51 20.38
C LYS A 123 8.88 19.21 19.87
N GLY A 124 8.61 19.18 18.58
CA GLY A 124 8.44 17.97 17.79
C GLY A 124 9.19 18.22 16.51
N GLY A 125 10.48 17.87 16.47
CA GLY A 125 11.20 17.84 15.21
C GLY A 125 10.40 16.94 14.29
N ARG A 126 9.90 17.49 13.18
CA ARG A 126 9.32 16.70 12.11
C ARG A 126 10.45 15.77 11.70
N VAL A 127 10.32 14.47 12.00
CA VAL A 127 11.26 13.45 11.54
C VAL A 127 11.43 13.72 10.04
N GLU A 128 12.66 13.99 9.60
CA GLU A 128 12.93 14.17 8.18
C GLU A 128 12.38 12.96 7.46
N ASP A 129 11.51 13.21 6.48
CA ASP A 129 10.96 12.15 5.66
C ASP A 129 12.12 11.55 4.86
N ARG A 130 12.62 10.40 5.33
CA ARG A 130 13.77 9.72 4.73
C ARG A 130 13.49 9.25 3.30
N TYR A 131 12.23 9.27 2.89
CA TYR A 131 11.80 8.93 1.53
C TYR A 131 11.45 10.16 0.70
N ALA A 132 11.58 11.38 1.22
CA ALA A 132 11.49 12.57 0.38
C ALA A 132 12.53 12.51 -0.76
N CYS A 133 12.13 12.97 -1.93
CA CYS A 133 13.04 13.04 -3.07
C CYS A 133 13.50 14.48 -3.34
N VAL A 134 14.65 14.60 -3.99
CA VAL A 134 15.21 15.87 -4.43
C VAL A 134 15.20 15.92 -5.95
N ILE A 135 14.74 17.05 -6.50
CA ILE A 135 14.77 17.28 -7.94
C ILE A 135 16.21 17.53 -8.37
N ASN A 136 16.78 16.62 -9.16
CA ASN A 136 18.12 16.77 -9.70
C ASN A 136 18.16 17.79 -10.85
N PRO A 137 19.35 18.22 -11.32
CA PRO A 137 19.46 19.20 -12.41
C PRO A 137 18.81 18.78 -13.73
N ASN A 138 18.61 17.48 -13.95
CA ASN A 138 17.94 16.93 -15.12
C ASN A 138 16.41 16.87 -14.96
N GLY A 139 15.89 17.31 -13.81
CA GLY A 139 14.45 17.40 -13.54
C GLY A 139 13.82 16.13 -12.96
N TYR A 140 14.60 15.11 -12.60
CA TYR A 140 14.10 13.88 -11.98
C TYR A 140 14.05 14.00 -10.45
N CYS A 141 13.04 13.39 -9.85
CA CYS A 141 12.88 13.23 -8.39
C CYS A 141 13.69 12.02 -7.94
N ILE A 142 14.85 12.26 -7.33
CA ILE A 142 15.78 11.20 -6.87
C ILE A 142 15.73 11.09 -5.35
N PHE A 143 15.57 9.86 -4.86
CA PHE A 143 15.37 9.58 -3.44
C PHE A 143 16.70 9.53 -2.69
N ALA A 144 16.69 9.88 -1.39
CA ALA A 144 17.89 9.92 -0.55
C ALA A 144 18.30 8.56 0.05
N GLY A 145 17.44 7.54 -0.06
CA GLY A 145 17.70 6.19 0.46
C GLY A 145 18.81 5.45 -0.28
N ILE A 146 19.09 4.22 0.16
CA ILE A 146 20.12 3.36 -0.43
C ILE A 146 19.46 2.35 -1.39
N PRO A 147 19.90 2.26 -2.67
CA PRO A 147 19.40 1.25 -3.59
C PRO A 147 19.75 -0.16 -3.11
N HIS A 148 18.86 -1.12 -3.41
CA HIS A 148 19.16 -2.54 -3.24
C HIS A 148 20.34 -2.92 -4.15
N LYS A 149 21.31 -3.70 -3.66
CA LYS A 149 22.49 -4.07 -4.45
C LYS A 149 22.24 -5.23 -5.38
N SER A 150 21.20 -6.02 -5.10
CA SER A 150 20.84 -7.18 -5.90
C SER A 150 19.34 -7.24 -6.22
N GLY A 151 18.99 -7.99 -7.25
CA GLY A 151 17.61 -8.17 -7.68
C GLY A 151 17.44 -9.28 -8.71
N LEU A 152 16.21 -9.77 -8.86
CA LEU A 152 15.89 -10.78 -9.86
C LEU A 152 15.89 -10.16 -11.27
N LYS A 153 16.60 -10.81 -12.19
CA LYS A 153 16.40 -10.58 -13.62
C LYS A 153 15.09 -11.22 -14.04
N GLN A 154 14.12 -10.38 -14.41
CA GLN A 154 12.76 -10.81 -14.72
C GLN A 154 12.72 -11.90 -15.80
N GLY A 155 11.81 -12.86 -15.62
CA GLY A 155 11.65 -14.00 -16.52
C GLY A 155 12.76 -15.06 -16.41
N THR A 156 13.67 -14.94 -15.45
CA THR A 156 14.74 -15.92 -15.18
C THR A 156 14.77 -16.29 -13.69
N ASP A 157 15.67 -17.22 -13.33
CA ASP A 157 15.99 -17.53 -11.95
C ASP A 157 17.32 -16.86 -11.50
N GLU A 158 17.84 -15.90 -12.25
CA GLU A 158 19.13 -15.25 -11.99
C GLU A 158 18.97 -14.03 -11.07
N VAL A 159 19.58 -14.07 -9.88
CA VAL A 159 19.78 -12.87 -9.07
C VAL A 159 21.09 -12.21 -9.50
N LEU A 160 21.01 -10.93 -9.86
CA LEU A 160 22.15 -10.15 -10.34
C LEU A 160 22.48 -9.03 -9.36
N ASP A 161 23.73 -8.59 -9.37
CA ASP A 161 24.10 -7.29 -8.80
C ASP A 161 23.68 -6.12 -9.72
N ARG A 162 23.95 -4.89 -9.28
CA ARG A 162 23.65 -3.67 -10.05
C ARG A 162 24.46 -3.50 -11.34
N ASP A 163 25.59 -4.20 -11.47
CA ASP A 163 26.42 -4.20 -12.68
C ASP A 163 25.98 -5.28 -13.68
N GLY A 164 24.98 -6.10 -13.30
CA GLY A 164 24.44 -7.18 -14.12
C GLY A 164 25.21 -8.49 -14.00
N ASN A 165 26.11 -8.62 -13.01
CA ASN A 165 26.82 -9.88 -12.77
C ASN A 165 25.92 -10.85 -12.03
N PHE A 166 25.94 -12.12 -12.45
CA PHE A 166 25.25 -13.20 -11.76
C PHE A 166 25.84 -13.42 -10.36
N LEU A 167 24.96 -13.53 -9.37
CA LEU A 167 25.32 -13.83 -7.99
C LEU A 167 24.94 -15.29 -7.63
N TYR A 168 23.64 -15.60 -7.68
CA TYR A 168 23.08 -16.90 -7.31
C TYR A 168 21.67 -17.08 -7.90
N SER A 169 21.10 -18.27 -7.74
CA SER A 169 19.72 -18.53 -8.15
C SER A 169 18.71 -17.90 -7.19
N VAL A 170 17.56 -17.46 -7.69
CA VAL A 170 16.43 -16.99 -6.85
C VAL A 170 15.96 -18.06 -5.86
N ASN A 171 16.16 -19.34 -6.19
CA ASN A 171 15.83 -20.49 -5.32
C ASN A 171 16.81 -20.67 -4.15
N GLU A 172 17.92 -19.93 -4.16
CA GLU A 172 18.96 -19.87 -3.13
C GLU A 172 19.08 -18.43 -2.58
N SER A 173 18.04 -17.62 -2.77
CA SER A 173 18.03 -16.21 -2.34
C SER A 173 17.02 -15.97 -1.23
N VAL A 174 17.41 -15.21 -0.22
CA VAL A 174 16.48 -14.72 0.82
C VAL A 174 16.66 -13.22 0.96
N ALA A 175 15.55 -12.52 1.19
CA ALA A 175 15.59 -11.11 1.56
C ALA A 175 16.05 -10.98 3.00
N ALA A 176 17.00 -10.09 3.25
CA ALA A 176 17.57 -9.81 4.55
C ALA A 176 17.62 -8.30 4.81
N SER A 177 17.59 -7.91 6.07
CA SER A 177 17.75 -6.53 6.49
C SER A 177 19.18 -6.05 6.31
N SER A 178 19.41 -4.75 6.49
CA SER A 178 20.76 -4.17 6.46
C SER A 178 21.75 -4.77 7.48
N SER A 179 21.28 -5.44 8.54
CA SER A 179 22.12 -6.18 9.49
C SER A 179 22.40 -7.63 9.08
N GLY A 180 21.88 -8.07 7.93
CA GLY A 180 22.00 -9.44 7.44
C GLY A 180 21.00 -10.43 8.07
N GLU A 181 19.99 -9.94 8.81
CA GLU A 181 18.94 -10.79 9.37
C GLU A 181 17.91 -11.12 8.30
N ILE A 182 17.59 -12.40 8.12
CA ILE A 182 16.58 -12.84 7.15
C ILE A 182 15.23 -12.23 7.51
N LEU A 183 14.61 -11.57 6.54
CA LEU A 183 13.31 -10.95 6.72
C LEU A 183 12.25 -12.02 6.93
N LYS A 184 11.48 -11.88 8.00
CA LYS A 184 10.27 -12.67 8.20
C LYS A 184 9.23 -12.30 7.15
N ALA A 185 8.59 -13.32 6.58
CA ALA A 185 7.49 -13.14 5.64
C ALA A 185 6.32 -12.38 6.31
N THR A 186 6.01 -11.19 5.80
CA THR A 186 5.02 -10.25 6.36
C THR A 186 4.40 -9.39 5.27
N GLY A 187 3.32 -8.67 5.59
CA GLY A 187 2.73 -7.62 4.77
C GLY A 187 3.42 -6.26 4.92
N ARG A 188 4.68 -6.22 5.36
CA ARG A 188 5.45 -4.98 5.42
C ARG A 188 6.21 -4.78 4.11
N PRO A 189 6.19 -3.58 3.52
CA PRO A 189 7.02 -3.26 2.36
C PRO A 189 8.51 -3.45 2.64
N ALA A 190 9.28 -3.58 1.57
CA ALA A 190 10.74 -3.50 1.63
C ALA A 190 11.20 -2.13 2.15
N PHE A 191 12.20 -2.13 3.03
CA PHE A 191 12.80 -0.93 3.59
C PHE A 191 14.13 -0.58 2.92
N ASP A 192 14.55 0.67 3.12
CA ASP A 192 15.91 1.09 2.79
C ASP A 192 16.95 0.19 3.46
N GLY A 193 17.84 -0.38 2.65
CA GLY A 193 18.93 -1.23 3.12
C GLY A 193 18.60 -2.72 3.23
N ASP A 194 17.35 -3.13 3.00
CA ASP A 194 17.06 -4.55 2.74
C ASP A 194 17.78 -4.98 1.46
N ASP A 195 18.23 -6.23 1.37
CA ASP A 195 18.89 -6.77 0.17
C ASP A 195 18.67 -8.28 0.07
N LEU A 196 19.05 -8.89 -1.04
CA LEU A 196 19.09 -10.35 -1.13
C LEU A 196 20.44 -10.85 -0.64
N ILE A 197 20.43 -12.00 0.02
CA ILE A 197 21.63 -12.76 0.37
C ILE A 197 21.47 -14.21 -0.11
N GLU A 198 22.59 -14.87 -0.37
CA GLU A 198 22.62 -16.30 -0.65
C GLU A 198 22.32 -17.08 0.63
N SER A 199 21.27 -17.90 0.60
CA SER A 199 20.90 -18.78 1.71
C SER A 199 20.03 -19.92 1.21
N SER A 200 20.17 -21.08 1.84
CA SER A 200 19.25 -22.20 1.63
C SER A 200 17.82 -21.79 2.01
N GLN A 201 16.86 -22.15 1.14
CA GLN A 201 15.43 -22.09 1.42
C GLN A 201 14.88 -23.46 1.88
N GLU A 202 15.75 -24.40 2.23
CA GLU A 202 15.34 -25.69 2.80
C GLU A 202 14.59 -25.47 4.12
N GLY A 203 13.48 -26.18 4.29
CA GLY A 203 12.60 -26.02 5.47
C GLY A 203 11.64 -24.84 5.40
N MET A 204 11.77 -23.93 4.43
CA MET A 204 10.77 -22.88 4.20
C MET A 204 9.50 -23.43 3.57
N THR A 205 8.36 -22.89 3.98
CA THR A 205 7.05 -23.12 3.35
C THR A 205 6.99 -22.51 1.95
N SER A 206 6.00 -22.91 1.14
CA SER A 206 5.78 -22.30 -0.17
C SER A 206 5.54 -20.79 -0.11
N ASP A 207 4.85 -20.32 0.93
CA ASP A 207 4.53 -18.91 1.11
C ASP A 207 5.76 -18.07 1.48
N GLU A 208 6.66 -18.61 2.32
CA GLU A 208 7.93 -17.96 2.66
C GLU A 208 8.85 -17.85 1.44
N LYS A 209 8.94 -18.92 0.64
CA LYS A 209 9.69 -18.88 -0.63
C LYS A 209 9.11 -17.87 -1.60
N ALA A 210 7.78 -17.84 -1.72
CA ALA A 210 7.08 -16.87 -2.56
C ALA A 210 7.33 -15.44 -2.07
N PHE A 211 7.32 -15.20 -0.75
CA PHE A 211 7.65 -13.90 -0.15
C PHE A 211 9.05 -13.43 -0.56
N HIS A 212 10.07 -14.27 -0.41
CA HIS A 212 11.43 -13.91 -0.81
C HIS A 212 11.56 -13.67 -2.32
N LYS A 213 10.88 -14.47 -3.15
CA LYS A 213 10.82 -14.24 -4.60
C LYS A 213 10.13 -12.91 -4.95
N VAL A 214 9.08 -12.52 -4.23
CA VAL A 214 8.44 -11.20 -4.42
C VAL A 214 9.41 -10.07 -4.06
N MET A 215 10.16 -10.18 -2.97
CA MET A 215 11.19 -9.18 -2.64
C MET A 215 12.23 -9.06 -3.76
N ALA A 216 12.69 -10.20 -4.29
CA ALA A 216 13.64 -10.23 -5.40
C ALA A 216 13.09 -9.57 -6.69
N ILE A 217 11.78 -9.66 -6.94
CA ILE A 217 11.10 -8.97 -8.05
C ILE A 217 10.94 -7.47 -7.78
N MET A 218 10.56 -7.10 -6.56
CA MET A 218 10.21 -5.71 -6.23
C MET A 218 11.43 -4.80 -6.03
N PHE A 219 12.57 -5.33 -5.60
CA PHE A 219 13.80 -4.54 -5.42
C PHE A 219 14.27 -3.81 -6.70
N PRO A 220 14.39 -4.47 -7.87
CA PRO A 220 14.77 -3.77 -9.10
C PRO A 220 13.70 -2.78 -9.58
N ILE A 221 12.40 -3.06 -9.38
CA ILE A 221 11.31 -2.11 -9.69
C ILE A 221 11.43 -0.85 -8.82
N ARG A 222 11.69 -1.03 -7.53
CA ARG A 222 11.95 0.05 -6.57
C ARG A 222 13.15 0.89 -7.00
N ASN A 223 14.27 0.23 -7.33
CA ASN A 223 15.47 0.90 -7.79
C ASN A 223 15.24 1.73 -9.06
N ALA A 224 14.51 1.17 -10.02
CA ALA A 224 14.13 1.83 -11.26
C ALA A 224 13.38 3.14 -11.05
N LEU A 225 12.39 3.16 -10.14
CA LEU A 225 11.59 4.35 -9.86
C LEU A 225 12.33 5.38 -9.01
N MET A 226 13.14 4.92 -8.04
CA MET A 226 13.71 5.80 -7.03
C MET A 226 15.08 6.37 -7.38
N TYR A 227 15.89 5.64 -8.15
CA TYR A 227 17.30 5.97 -8.37
C TYR A 227 17.67 5.96 -9.87
N ASP A 228 17.17 4.99 -10.62
CA ASP A 228 17.64 4.71 -11.98
C ASP A 228 16.72 5.32 -13.07
N ILE A 229 15.75 6.14 -12.66
CA ILE A 229 14.69 6.66 -13.54
C ILE A 229 15.24 7.48 -14.71
N ALA A 230 16.42 8.08 -14.57
CA ALA A 230 17.02 8.88 -15.63
C ALA A 230 17.43 8.03 -16.85
N THR A 231 17.92 6.81 -16.62
CA THR A 231 18.54 5.97 -17.66
C THR A 231 17.60 4.88 -18.17
N ILE A 232 16.70 4.37 -17.33
CA ILE A 232 15.81 3.27 -17.69
C ILE A 232 14.91 3.60 -18.89
N THR A 233 14.82 2.70 -19.86
CA THR A 233 13.97 2.82 -21.04
C THR A 233 12.57 2.26 -20.79
N GLN A 234 11.62 2.56 -21.67
CA GLN A 234 10.27 1.97 -21.61
C GLN A 234 10.33 0.43 -21.72
N SER A 235 11.18 -0.11 -22.59
CA SER A 235 11.33 -1.56 -22.76
C SER A 235 11.92 -2.24 -21.53
N GLU A 236 12.92 -1.62 -20.89
CA GLU A 236 13.48 -2.14 -19.64
C GLU A 236 12.45 -2.08 -18.52
N TRP A 237 11.68 -1.00 -18.44
CA TRP A 237 10.57 -0.88 -17.48
C TRP A 237 9.51 -1.96 -17.69
N ASP A 238 9.08 -2.19 -18.93
CA ASP A 238 8.07 -3.19 -19.26
C ASP A 238 8.54 -4.61 -18.92
N GLU A 239 9.82 -4.91 -19.13
CA GLU A 239 10.40 -6.20 -18.71
C GLU A 239 10.49 -6.28 -17.17
N LEU A 240 10.91 -5.20 -16.49
CA LEU A 240 10.97 -5.16 -15.01
C LEU A 240 9.62 -5.43 -14.34
N VAL A 241 8.52 -4.95 -14.93
CA VAL A 241 7.19 -5.10 -14.34
C VAL A 241 6.37 -6.24 -14.92
N LYS A 242 7.01 -7.17 -15.64
CA LYS A 242 6.35 -8.27 -16.35
C LYS A 242 5.59 -9.22 -15.43
N ASP A 243 6.13 -9.52 -14.25
CA ASP A 243 5.44 -10.35 -13.25
C ASP A 243 4.19 -9.66 -12.68
N LEU A 244 4.21 -8.33 -12.59
CA LEU A 244 3.03 -7.54 -12.23
C LEU A 244 2.01 -7.55 -13.40
N ALA A 245 2.49 -7.43 -14.64
CA ALA A 245 1.68 -7.46 -15.87
C ALA A 245 0.96 -8.77 -16.09
N LYS A 246 1.65 -9.89 -15.90
CA LYS A 246 1.07 -11.25 -15.95
C LYS A 246 -0.16 -11.40 -15.04
N ARG A 247 -0.24 -10.59 -13.98
CA ARG A 247 -1.25 -10.69 -12.92
C ARG A 247 -2.20 -9.50 -12.86
N GLU A 248 -2.15 -8.63 -13.86
CA GLU A 248 -2.98 -7.42 -13.92
C GLU A 248 -2.82 -6.49 -12.70
N ILE A 249 -1.66 -6.54 -12.03
CA ILE A 249 -1.40 -5.76 -10.83
C ILE A 249 -1.10 -4.32 -11.22
N LYS A 250 -1.91 -3.39 -10.72
CA LYS A 250 -1.73 -1.93 -10.93
C LYS A 250 -1.79 -1.52 -12.40
N GLU A 251 -2.72 -2.03 -13.21
CA GLU A 251 -2.85 -1.64 -14.63
C GLU A 251 -3.25 -0.16 -14.85
N LYS A 252 -4.11 0.35 -13.98
CA LYS A 252 -4.83 1.62 -14.22
C LYS A 252 -4.22 2.76 -13.43
N THR A 253 -4.28 3.95 -14.02
CA THR A 253 -3.94 5.22 -13.37
C THR A 253 -5.17 6.09 -13.31
N TYR A 254 -5.38 6.76 -12.18
CA TYR A 254 -6.45 7.72 -12.00
C TYR A 254 -5.93 8.90 -11.17
N THR A 255 -5.99 10.10 -11.74
CA THR A 255 -5.45 11.34 -11.13
C THR A 255 -6.47 12.48 -11.08
N ASP A 256 -7.74 12.15 -11.30
CA ASP A 256 -8.87 13.10 -11.35
C ASP A 256 -9.61 13.19 -9.99
N GLY A 257 -9.05 12.59 -8.95
CA GLY A 257 -9.57 12.57 -7.60
C GLY A 257 -9.57 13.96 -6.94
N ALA A 258 -10.53 14.18 -6.03
CA ALA A 258 -10.66 15.46 -5.33
C ALA A 258 -9.54 15.67 -4.30
N THR A 259 -9.03 14.57 -3.74
CA THR A 259 -7.94 14.55 -2.75
C THR A 259 -6.75 13.73 -3.27
N PRO A 260 -5.53 13.93 -2.74
CA PRO A 260 -4.38 13.10 -3.10
C PRO A 260 -4.62 11.60 -2.90
N ARG A 261 -5.38 11.21 -1.85
CA ARG A 261 -5.72 9.80 -1.56
C ARG A 261 -6.59 9.16 -2.64
N ASP A 262 -7.43 9.95 -3.31
CA ASP A 262 -8.28 9.49 -4.41
C ASP A 262 -7.49 9.21 -5.68
N ASN A 263 -6.25 9.71 -5.77
CA ASN A 263 -5.37 9.53 -6.91
C ASN A 263 -4.46 8.31 -6.70
N TYR A 264 -4.28 7.53 -7.74
CA TYR A 264 -3.35 6.40 -7.72
C TYR A 264 -2.75 6.18 -9.10
N TYR A 265 -1.54 5.65 -9.11
CA TYR A 265 -0.81 5.36 -10.32
C TYR A 265 -0.77 3.86 -10.56
N GLY A 266 -0.97 3.48 -11.82
CA GLY A 266 -0.68 2.15 -12.33
C GLY A 266 0.76 2.08 -12.84
N ARG A 267 1.19 0.92 -13.32
CA ARG A 267 2.59 0.66 -13.73
C ARG A 267 3.09 1.68 -14.75
N GLN A 268 2.30 1.93 -15.80
CA GLN A 268 2.69 2.92 -16.82
C GLN A 268 2.54 4.37 -16.32
N GLY A 269 1.57 4.63 -15.45
CA GLY A 269 1.37 5.96 -14.90
C GLY A 269 2.48 6.38 -13.94
N VAL A 270 2.92 5.49 -13.04
CA VAL A 270 3.99 5.80 -12.07
C VAL A 270 5.31 6.00 -12.80
N PHE A 271 5.55 5.21 -13.85
CA PHE A 271 6.72 5.39 -14.71
C PHE A 271 6.69 6.75 -15.42
N GLY A 272 5.57 7.11 -16.02
CA GLY A 272 5.39 8.43 -16.64
C GLY A 272 5.52 9.59 -15.63
N LEU A 273 5.01 9.42 -14.41
CA LEU A 273 5.16 10.38 -13.32
C LEU A 273 6.63 10.55 -12.94
N ALA A 274 7.36 9.45 -12.74
CA ALA A 274 8.75 9.47 -12.34
C ALA A 274 9.67 10.02 -13.46
N LYS A 275 9.34 9.75 -14.73
CA LYS A 275 10.01 10.34 -15.90
C LYS A 275 9.79 11.84 -16.04
N ASN A 276 8.67 12.38 -15.52
CA ASN A 276 8.36 13.80 -15.60
C ASN A 276 7.61 14.29 -14.34
N PRO A 277 8.31 14.48 -13.21
CA PRO A 277 7.70 14.89 -11.96
C PRO A 277 7.26 16.36 -11.97
N LYS A 278 7.60 17.13 -13.02
CA LYS A 278 7.28 18.57 -13.17
C LYS A 278 7.75 19.41 -11.98
N GLY A 279 8.93 19.08 -11.44
CA GLY A 279 9.53 19.75 -10.30
C GLY A 279 8.83 19.50 -8.96
N LYS A 280 7.98 18.46 -8.88
CA LYS A 280 7.31 18.07 -7.63
C LYS A 280 8.02 16.90 -6.98
N ASP A 281 8.02 16.92 -5.66
CA ASP A 281 8.25 15.72 -4.89
C ASP A 281 7.08 14.75 -5.13
N ILE A 282 7.39 13.53 -5.58
CA ILE A 282 6.43 12.47 -5.94
C ILE A 282 6.60 11.23 -5.06
N HIS A 283 7.27 11.36 -3.90
CA HIS A 283 7.59 10.20 -3.07
C HIS A 283 6.35 9.46 -2.60
N HIS A 284 5.28 10.17 -2.20
CA HIS A 284 4.05 9.52 -1.77
C HIS A 284 3.44 8.65 -2.88
N GLU A 285 3.41 9.15 -4.11
CA GLU A 285 2.87 8.43 -5.27
C GLU A 285 3.69 7.17 -5.60
N VAL A 286 5.02 7.29 -5.57
CA VAL A 286 5.95 6.18 -5.85
C VAL A 286 5.92 5.13 -4.75
N MET A 287 6.00 5.55 -3.48
CA MET A 287 5.99 4.64 -2.33
C MET A 287 4.67 3.89 -2.24
N ARG A 288 3.54 4.58 -2.43
CA ARG A 288 2.23 3.94 -2.49
C ARG A 288 2.15 2.90 -3.60
N PHE A 289 2.66 3.21 -4.80
CA PHE A 289 2.68 2.23 -5.88
C PHE A 289 3.51 0.99 -5.53
N LEU A 290 4.69 1.17 -4.96
CA LEU A 290 5.61 0.08 -4.61
C LEU A 290 5.03 -0.82 -3.52
N GLU A 291 4.43 -0.23 -2.49
CA GLU A 291 3.73 -0.92 -1.41
C GLU A 291 2.55 -1.73 -1.94
N GLU A 292 1.61 -1.09 -2.65
CA GLU A 292 0.43 -1.77 -3.20
C GLU A 292 0.84 -2.85 -4.21
N ALA A 293 1.81 -2.59 -5.10
CA ALA A 293 2.25 -3.57 -6.10
C ALA A 293 2.88 -4.81 -5.46
N GLY A 294 3.74 -4.63 -4.44
CA GLY A 294 4.37 -5.74 -3.73
C GLY A 294 3.36 -6.58 -2.96
N LEU A 295 2.44 -5.93 -2.26
CA LEU A 295 1.37 -6.62 -1.52
C LEU A 295 0.42 -7.37 -2.43
N TYR A 296 -0.01 -6.75 -3.53
CA TYR A 296 -0.91 -7.41 -4.47
C TYR A 296 -0.23 -8.60 -5.14
N LEU A 297 1.09 -8.49 -5.41
CA LEU A 297 1.86 -9.63 -5.89
C LEU A 297 1.89 -10.76 -4.87
N LEU A 298 2.17 -10.47 -3.59
CA LEU A 298 2.10 -11.46 -2.51
C LEU A 298 0.74 -12.14 -2.47
N CYS A 299 -0.35 -11.37 -2.48
CA CYS A 299 -1.71 -11.91 -2.48
C CYS A 299 -1.99 -12.86 -3.67
N HIS A 300 -1.33 -12.68 -4.83
CA HIS A 300 -1.48 -13.61 -5.96
C HIS A 300 -0.70 -14.92 -5.79
N VAL A 301 0.45 -14.89 -5.11
CA VAL A 301 1.43 -15.99 -5.14
C VAL A 301 1.52 -16.75 -3.82
N THR A 302 0.83 -16.30 -2.78
CA THR A 302 0.73 -16.99 -1.49
C THR A 302 -0.65 -17.59 -1.25
N SER A 303 -0.75 -18.48 -0.26
CA SER A 303 -1.99 -19.09 0.20
C SER A 303 -3.00 -18.09 0.77
N ASP A 304 -4.26 -18.50 0.91
CA ASP A 304 -5.29 -17.68 1.56
C ASP A 304 -5.04 -17.57 3.07
N GLU A 305 -4.44 -18.58 3.68
CA GLU A 305 -3.97 -18.55 5.07
C GLU A 305 -2.89 -17.47 5.25
N PHE A 306 -1.98 -17.34 4.29
CA PHE A 306 -0.95 -16.30 4.33
C PHE A 306 -1.50 -14.89 4.09
N ASN A 307 -2.62 -14.73 3.36
CA ASN A 307 -3.29 -13.43 3.24
C ASN A 307 -3.68 -12.86 4.61
N LYS A 308 -4.01 -13.73 5.58
CA LYS A 308 -4.25 -13.28 6.96
C LYS A 308 -2.99 -12.73 7.61
N VAL A 309 -1.83 -13.34 7.38
CA VAL A 309 -0.54 -12.80 7.85
C VAL A 309 -0.29 -11.42 7.23
N LEU A 310 -0.57 -11.26 5.92
CA LEU A 310 -0.42 -9.97 5.24
C LEU A 310 -1.29 -8.89 5.90
N LYS A 311 -2.58 -9.18 6.12
CA LYS A 311 -3.51 -8.28 6.82
C LYS A 311 -3.06 -7.94 8.23
N ASP A 312 -2.76 -8.95 9.04
CA ASP A 312 -2.45 -8.80 10.46
C ASP A 312 -1.12 -8.04 10.68
N THR A 313 -0.24 -8.01 9.68
CA THR A 313 1.06 -7.33 9.74
C THR A 313 1.14 -6.06 8.90
N HIS A 314 0.07 -5.70 8.19
CA HIS A 314 0.00 -4.49 7.37
C HIS A 314 -0.02 -3.23 8.25
N PRO A 315 0.90 -2.27 8.08
CA PRO A 315 1.00 -1.11 8.96
C PRO A 315 -0.26 -0.24 9.04
N GLU A 316 -1.02 -0.15 7.94
CA GLU A 316 -2.25 0.65 7.90
C GLU A 316 -3.49 -0.09 8.42
N GLY A 317 -3.37 -1.38 8.79
CA GLY A 317 -4.46 -2.14 9.42
C GLY A 317 -5.65 -2.49 8.53
N HIS A 318 -5.53 -2.31 7.20
CA HIS A 318 -6.51 -2.78 6.22
C HIS A 318 -6.08 -4.11 5.59
N ASP A 319 -6.98 -4.73 4.83
CA ASP A 319 -6.74 -6.00 4.14
C ASP A 319 -6.25 -5.75 2.70
N PRO A 320 -4.95 -5.88 2.42
CA PRO A 320 -4.44 -5.54 1.10
C PRO A 320 -4.94 -6.49 0.01
N CYS A 321 -5.30 -7.74 0.35
CA CYS A 321 -5.79 -8.70 -0.62
C CYS A 321 -7.26 -8.48 -0.98
N GLU A 322 -8.07 -8.03 -0.01
CA GLU A 322 -9.43 -7.53 -0.27
C GLU A 322 -9.39 -6.29 -1.17
N ASP A 323 -8.48 -5.35 -0.88
CA ASP A 323 -8.31 -4.13 -1.68
C ASP A 323 -7.82 -4.41 -3.10
N ALA A 324 -6.95 -5.41 -3.26
CA ALA A 324 -6.46 -5.87 -4.55
C ALA A 324 -7.56 -6.46 -5.44
N ARG A 325 -8.65 -6.96 -4.85
CA ARG A 325 -9.80 -7.56 -5.53
C ARG A 325 -9.42 -8.69 -6.48
N ILE A 326 -8.50 -9.51 -6.00
CA ILE A 326 -7.99 -10.65 -6.76
C ILE A 326 -9.10 -11.71 -6.82
N ILE A 327 -9.72 -11.85 -7.99
CA ILE A 327 -10.75 -12.86 -8.25
C ILE A 327 -10.12 -14.24 -8.48
N ALA A 328 -8.92 -14.27 -9.06
CA ALA A 328 -8.16 -15.48 -9.32
C ALA A 328 -6.67 -15.25 -9.03
N LYS A 329 -6.11 -16.09 -8.16
CA LYS A 329 -4.68 -16.11 -7.87
C LYS A 329 -3.92 -16.75 -9.04
N ILE A 330 -2.73 -16.21 -9.32
CA ILE A 330 -1.84 -16.71 -10.38
C ILE A 330 -0.49 -16.96 -9.69
N PRO A 331 -0.18 -18.22 -9.33
CA PRO A 331 1.07 -18.55 -8.64
C PRO A 331 2.28 -18.33 -9.56
N PHE A 332 3.49 -18.57 -9.04
CA PHE A 332 4.71 -18.55 -9.85
C PHE A 332 4.73 -19.66 -10.89
#